data_AF-A0A843H3L2-F1
#
_entry.id   AF-A0A843H3L2-F1
#
_cell.length_a   1.000
_cell.length_b   1.000
_cell.length_c   1.000
_cell.angle_alpha   90.00
_cell.angle_beta   90.00
_cell.angle_gamma   90.00
#
_symmetry.space_group_name_H-M   'P 1'
#
loop_
_entity.id
_entity.type
_entity.pdbx_description
1 polymer ?
#
loop_
_entity_poly.entity_id
_entity_poly.type
_entity_poly.pdbx_seq_one_letter_code
_entity_poly.pdbx_strand_id
1 'polypeptide(L)'
;MGRYYSGDIEGKFWFGVQSSTAADRFGVESSEPGYVTYYFDSDNLQDIKDELERIKKNLGKYKELLDKFFEGKGGYTFEELQEYLGVDEDKRNYLLSEYADLGLGEKILKCVEENGDCTFDAEL
;
A
#
# COMPACT_ATOMS: atom_id res chain seq x y z
N MET A 1 22.52 22.28 1.40
CA MET A 1 21.84 21.19 0.68
C MET A 1 21.89 21.47 -0.81
N GLY A 2 22.35 20.52 -1.62
CA GLY A 2 22.37 20.65 -3.07
C GLY A 2 21.84 19.36 -3.70
N ARG A 3 21.31 19.46 -4.91
CA ARG A 3 20.85 18.29 -5.67
C ARG A 3 21.98 17.85 -6.60
N TYR A 4 22.25 16.56 -6.62
CA TYR A 4 23.33 15.94 -7.37
C TYR A 4 22.76 14.94 -8.38
N TYR A 5 23.49 14.68 -9.44
CA TYR A 5 23.25 13.56 -10.34
C TYR A 5 24.53 12.73 -10.44
N SER A 6 24.38 11.43 -10.63
CA SER A 6 25.47 10.45 -10.58
C SER A 6 25.15 9.25 -11.49
N GLY A 7 26.17 8.56 -11.99
CA GLY A 7 26.07 7.47 -12.96
C GLY A 7 27.26 7.53 -13.91
N ASP A 8 27.03 7.37 -15.22
CA ASP A 8 28.06 7.59 -16.25
C ASP A 8 28.53 9.06 -16.32
N ILE A 9 27.70 9.98 -15.81
CA ILE A 9 28.07 11.37 -15.56
C ILE A 9 27.75 11.74 -14.12
N GLU A 10 28.54 12.63 -13.55
CA GLU A 10 28.35 13.13 -12.19
C GLU A 10 28.39 14.65 -12.15
N GLY A 11 27.70 15.23 -11.17
CA GLY A 11 27.72 16.67 -10.97
C GLY A 11 26.64 17.16 -10.03
N LYS A 12 26.44 18.48 -10.04
CA LYS A 12 25.55 19.18 -9.13
C LYS A 12 24.69 20.17 -9.89
N PHE A 13 23.40 20.15 -9.64
CA PHE A 13 22.47 21.14 -10.19
C PHE A 13 22.72 22.52 -9.57
N TRP A 14 22.58 23.57 -10.39
CA TRP A 14 22.70 24.95 -9.91
C TRP A 14 21.57 25.29 -8.93
N PHE A 15 21.95 25.63 -7.69
CA PHE A 15 21.02 25.91 -6.61
C PHE A 15 20.14 27.13 -6.95
N GLY A 16 18.81 26.95 -6.89
CA GLY A 16 17.85 28.01 -7.22
C GLY A 16 17.69 28.32 -8.71
N VAL A 17 18.38 27.60 -9.62
CA VAL A 17 18.37 27.92 -11.07
C VAL A 17 17.95 26.74 -11.94
N GLN A 18 18.53 25.55 -11.75
CA GLN A 18 18.37 24.43 -12.68
C GLN A 18 17.40 23.37 -12.14
N SER A 19 16.38 22.96 -12.92
CA SER A 19 15.49 21.85 -12.52
C SER A 19 16.21 20.49 -12.47
N SER A 20 15.71 19.55 -11.66
CA SER A 20 16.19 18.14 -11.70
C SER A 20 15.80 17.47 -13.01
N THR A 21 14.71 17.90 -13.63
CA THR A 21 14.20 17.44 -14.92
C THR A 21 14.78 18.23 -16.11
N ALA A 22 15.90 18.94 -15.91
CA ALA A 22 16.51 19.72 -16.99
C ALA A 22 17.00 18.84 -18.16
N ALA A 23 17.21 17.54 -17.92
CA ALA A 23 17.56 16.56 -18.93
C ALA A 23 16.48 16.43 -20.03
N ASP A 24 15.22 16.64 -19.69
CA ASP A 24 14.09 16.46 -20.62
C ASP A 24 14.17 17.38 -21.84
N ARG A 25 14.79 18.56 -21.65
CA ARG A 25 15.06 19.54 -22.71
C ARG A 25 15.96 19.02 -23.82
N PHE A 26 16.68 17.93 -23.57
CA PHE A 26 17.61 17.31 -24.52
C PHE A 26 16.97 16.11 -25.25
N GLY A 27 15.64 16.04 -25.30
CA GLY A 27 14.89 15.10 -26.13
C GLY A 27 14.58 13.77 -25.46
N VAL A 28 14.58 13.73 -24.13
CA VAL A 28 14.17 12.58 -23.32
C VAL A 28 13.00 12.95 -22.42
N GLU A 29 12.30 11.98 -21.87
CA GLU A 29 11.29 12.19 -20.82
C GLU A 29 11.81 11.59 -19.52
N SER A 30 11.71 12.35 -18.42
CA SER A 30 12.02 11.83 -17.10
C SER A 30 11.05 10.69 -16.77
N SER A 31 11.57 9.54 -16.36
CA SER A 31 10.72 8.48 -15.80
C SER A 31 10.36 8.82 -14.36
N GLU A 32 9.07 8.82 -14.05
CA GLU A 32 8.61 8.76 -12.66
C GLU A 32 9.06 7.42 -12.04
N PRO A 33 9.27 7.37 -10.71
CA PRO A 33 9.64 6.12 -10.04
C PRO A 33 8.51 5.09 -10.23
N GLY A 34 8.87 3.87 -10.64
CA GLY A 34 7.92 2.75 -10.78
C GLY A 34 7.49 2.12 -9.45
N TYR A 35 7.76 2.80 -8.34
CA TYR A 35 7.50 2.31 -6.99
C TYR A 35 7.15 3.47 -6.04
N VAL A 36 6.40 3.15 -4.99
CA VAL A 36 6.13 4.04 -3.85
C VAL A 36 6.72 3.41 -2.60
N THR A 37 7.54 4.17 -1.87
CA THR A 37 8.11 3.76 -0.59
C THR A 37 7.21 4.22 0.56
N TYR A 38 6.83 3.30 1.43
CA TYR A 38 6.10 3.56 2.67
C TYR A 38 7.03 3.43 3.87
N TYR A 39 6.86 4.33 4.85
CA TYR A 39 7.58 4.33 6.11
C TYR A 39 6.58 4.49 7.26
N PHE A 40 6.61 3.56 8.21
CA PHE A 40 5.81 3.59 9.43
C PHE A 40 6.74 3.45 10.63
N ASP A 41 6.48 4.18 11.70
CA ASP A 41 7.19 4.05 12.96
C ASP A 41 6.22 3.99 14.15
N SER A 42 6.78 4.03 15.36
CA SER A 42 6.02 3.98 16.61
C SER A 42 5.01 5.12 16.76
N ASP A 43 5.22 6.28 16.14
CA ASP A 43 4.28 7.40 16.19
C ASP A 43 3.02 7.11 15.36
N ASN A 44 3.12 6.23 14.35
CA ASN A 44 1.99 5.82 13.52
C ASN A 44 1.15 4.69 14.14
N LEU A 45 1.56 4.08 15.26
CA LEU A 45 0.87 2.93 15.85
C LEU A 45 -0.60 3.20 16.17
N GLN A 46 -0.91 4.39 16.65
CA GLN A 46 -2.28 4.75 16.97
C GLN A 46 -3.15 4.85 15.70
N ASP A 47 -2.65 5.51 14.67
CA ASP A 47 -3.34 5.66 13.39
C ASP A 47 -3.59 4.30 12.73
N ILE A 48 -2.58 3.40 12.75
CA ILE A 48 -2.70 2.04 12.24
C ILE A 48 -3.80 1.29 12.99
N LYS A 49 -3.82 1.37 14.33
CA LYS A 49 -4.83 0.68 15.16
C LYS A 49 -6.24 1.24 14.93
N ASP A 50 -6.38 2.55 14.83
CA ASP A 50 -7.67 3.19 14.61
C ASP A 50 -8.24 2.84 13.23
N GLU A 51 -7.40 2.81 12.20
CA GLU A 51 -7.81 2.41 10.85
C GLU A 51 -8.19 0.92 10.80
N LEU A 52 -7.41 0.05 11.44
CA LEU A 52 -7.74 -1.38 11.54
C LEU A 52 -9.09 -1.61 12.23
N GLU A 53 -9.40 -0.86 13.30
CA GLU A 53 -10.70 -0.95 13.96
C GLU A 53 -11.84 -0.41 13.08
N ARG A 54 -11.59 0.63 12.28
CA ARG A 54 -12.55 1.14 11.29
C ARG A 54 -12.86 0.08 10.24
N ILE A 55 -11.83 -0.55 9.67
CA ILE A 55 -11.98 -1.62 8.67
C ILE A 55 -12.72 -2.82 9.27
N LYS A 56 -12.36 -3.27 10.48
CA LYS A 56 -13.09 -4.35 11.18
C LYS A 56 -14.55 -4.00 11.40
N LYS A 57 -14.87 -2.74 11.72
CA LYS A 57 -16.25 -2.27 11.87
C LYS A 57 -17.01 -2.26 10.55
N ASN A 58 -16.37 -1.86 9.45
CA ASN A 58 -16.95 -1.89 8.12
C ASN A 58 -17.27 -3.31 7.66
N LEU A 59 -16.33 -4.25 7.89
CA LEU A 59 -16.53 -5.68 7.62
C LEU A 59 -17.62 -6.28 8.52
N GLY A 60 -17.65 -5.90 9.80
CA GLY A 60 -18.62 -6.40 10.78
C GLY A 60 -18.68 -7.93 10.79
N LYS A 61 -19.89 -8.49 10.68
CA LYS A 61 -20.09 -9.95 10.63
C LYS A 61 -19.43 -10.65 9.42
N TYR A 62 -19.14 -9.90 8.35
CA TYR A 62 -18.55 -10.48 7.16
C TYR A 62 -17.08 -10.81 7.33
N LYS A 63 -16.40 -10.22 8.34
CA LYS A 63 -15.02 -10.59 8.67
C LYS A 63 -14.90 -12.10 8.94
N GLU A 64 -15.70 -12.63 9.86
CA GLU A 64 -15.66 -14.05 10.23
C GLU A 64 -16.07 -14.98 9.08
N LEU A 65 -16.96 -14.50 8.19
CA LEU A 65 -17.35 -15.24 6.99
C LEU A 65 -16.19 -15.30 6.00
N LEU A 66 -15.49 -14.19 5.79
CA LEU A 66 -14.33 -14.12 4.90
C LEU A 66 -13.16 -14.93 5.46
N ASP A 67 -12.89 -14.84 6.77
CA ASP A 67 -11.88 -15.66 7.46
C ASP A 67 -12.13 -17.15 7.18
N LYS A 68 -13.37 -17.63 7.41
CA LYS A 68 -13.76 -19.02 7.14
C LYS A 68 -13.74 -19.39 5.66
N PHE A 69 -14.10 -18.44 4.79
CA PHE A 69 -14.11 -18.69 3.35
C PHE A 69 -12.69 -18.88 2.81
N PHE A 70 -11.73 -18.09 3.28
CA PHE A 70 -10.34 -18.13 2.83
C PHE A 70 -9.46 -19.11 3.62
N GLU A 71 -9.92 -19.61 4.77
CA GLU A 71 -9.20 -20.61 5.57
C GLU A 71 -8.87 -21.87 4.73
N GLY A 72 -7.57 -22.07 4.47
CA GLY A 72 -7.08 -23.23 3.72
C GLY A 72 -7.40 -23.23 2.23
N LYS A 73 -7.97 -22.16 1.67
CA LYS A 73 -8.21 -22.04 0.22
C LYS A 73 -7.00 -21.44 -0.52
N GLY A 74 -6.68 -22.03 -1.67
CA GLY A 74 -5.67 -21.51 -2.59
C GLY A 74 -6.22 -20.58 -3.68
N GLY A 75 -7.55 -20.46 -3.80
CA GLY A 75 -8.22 -19.67 -4.84
C GLY A 75 -9.74 -19.68 -4.66
N TYR A 76 -10.42 -18.85 -5.45
CA TYR A 76 -11.87 -18.67 -5.44
C TYR A 76 -12.34 -18.00 -6.73
N THR A 77 -13.63 -18.07 -7.05
CA THR A 77 -14.26 -17.21 -8.06
C THR A 77 -15.15 -16.13 -7.42
N PHE A 78 -15.45 -15.07 -8.16
CA PHE A 78 -16.29 -13.99 -7.67
C PHE A 78 -17.73 -14.44 -7.43
N GLU A 79 -18.24 -15.39 -8.21
CA GLU A 79 -19.58 -15.97 -8.04
C GLU A 79 -19.66 -16.79 -6.76
N GLU A 80 -18.66 -17.65 -6.49
CA GLU A 80 -18.60 -18.46 -5.26
C GLU A 80 -18.60 -17.58 -4.01
N LEU A 81 -17.79 -16.51 -4.02
CA LEU A 81 -17.71 -15.57 -2.91
C LEU A 81 -19.04 -14.83 -2.72
N GLN A 82 -19.66 -14.38 -3.81
CA GLN A 82 -20.93 -13.65 -3.78
C GLN A 82 -22.06 -14.52 -3.21
N GLU A 83 -22.16 -15.78 -3.66
CA GLU A 83 -23.14 -16.74 -3.16
C GLU A 83 -22.92 -17.05 -1.68
N TYR A 84 -21.66 -17.25 -1.27
CA TYR A 84 -21.33 -17.54 0.13
C TYR A 84 -21.68 -16.39 1.08
N LEU A 85 -21.39 -15.15 0.67
CA LEU A 85 -21.67 -13.96 1.47
C LEU A 85 -23.15 -13.54 1.41
N GLY A 86 -23.88 -13.95 0.37
CA GLY A 86 -25.27 -13.56 0.13
C GLY A 86 -25.43 -12.06 -0.07
N VAL A 87 -24.52 -11.45 -0.83
CA VAL A 87 -24.51 -10.00 -1.13
C VAL A 87 -24.50 -9.74 -2.63
N ASP A 88 -24.80 -8.51 -3.03
CA ASP A 88 -24.63 -8.06 -4.42
C ASP A 88 -23.15 -7.84 -4.77
N GLU A 89 -22.88 -7.63 -6.06
CA GLU A 89 -21.55 -7.44 -6.62
C GLU A 89 -20.79 -6.25 -6.01
N ASP A 90 -21.46 -5.09 -5.88
CA ASP A 90 -20.83 -3.88 -5.36
C ASP A 90 -20.40 -4.10 -3.90
N LYS A 91 -21.29 -4.70 -3.11
CA LYS A 91 -21.00 -5.04 -1.71
C LYS A 91 -19.94 -6.12 -1.58
N ARG A 92 -19.91 -7.12 -2.47
CA ARG A 92 -18.87 -8.17 -2.53
C ARG A 92 -17.49 -7.56 -2.79
N ASN A 93 -17.40 -6.66 -3.78
CA ASN A 93 -16.15 -5.96 -4.12
C ASN A 93 -15.68 -5.07 -2.96
N TYR A 94 -16.59 -4.32 -2.35
CA TYR A 94 -16.28 -3.49 -1.19
C TYR A 94 -15.73 -4.31 -0.01
N LEU A 95 -16.44 -5.38 0.38
CA LEU A 95 -16.02 -6.26 1.48
C LEU A 95 -14.67 -6.93 1.20
N LEU A 96 -14.42 -7.34 -0.04
CA LEU A 96 -13.16 -7.95 -0.45
C LEU A 96 -12.00 -6.95 -0.37
N SER A 97 -12.21 -5.70 -0.78
CA SER A 97 -11.21 -4.62 -0.65
C SER A 97 -10.86 -4.37 0.81
N GLU A 98 -11.86 -4.14 1.67
CA GLU A 98 -11.65 -3.90 3.11
C GLU A 98 -10.93 -5.09 3.78
N TYR A 99 -11.23 -6.32 3.37
CA TYR A 99 -10.56 -7.51 3.90
C TYR A 99 -9.10 -7.64 3.44
N ALA A 100 -8.80 -7.26 2.20
CA ALA A 100 -7.41 -7.20 1.72
C ALA A 100 -6.62 -6.12 2.46
N ASP A 101 -7.21 -4.94 2.66
CA ASP A 101 -6.60 -3.82 3.37
C ASP A 101 -6.37 -4.16 4.85
N LEU A 102 -7.30 -4.88 5.49
CA LEU A 102 -7.12 -5.42 6.83
C LEU A 102 -5.85 -6.28 6.92
N GLY A 103 -5.67 -7.19 5.97
CA GLY A 103 -4.50 -8.08 5.93
C GLY A 103 -3.18 -7.34 5.71
N LEU A 104 -3.17 -6.25 4.94
CA LEU A 104 -2.00 -5.38 4.79
C LEU A 104 -1.71 -4.63 6.10
N GLY A 105 -2.73 -3.99 6.68
CA GLY A 105 -2.59 -3.22 7.91
C GLY A 105 -2.13 -4.06 9.11
N GLU A 106 -2.60 -5.31 9.25
CA GLU A 106 -2.16 -6.23 10.30
C GLU A 106 -0.66 -6.59 10.16
N LYS A 107 -0.15 -6.73 8.93
CA LYS A 107 1.28 -6.96 8.68
C LYS A 107 2.12 -5.73 9.02
N ILE A 108 1.64 -4.53 8.65
CA ILE A 108 2.31 -3.27 9.00
C ILE A 108 2.37 -3.12 10.51
N LEU A 109 1.24 -3.29 11.20
CA LEU A 109 1.17 -3.20 12.66
C LEU A 109 2.19 -4.14 13.32
N LYS A 110 2.17 -5.43 12.92
CA LYS A 110 3.09 -6.43 13.47
C LYS A 110 4.55 -6.05 13.23
N CYS A 111 4.88 -5.59 12.02
CA CYS A 111 6.22 -5.17 11.64
C CYS A 111 6.73 -4.02 12.53
N VAL A 112 5.90 -3.00 12.77
CA VAL A 112 6.24 -1.87 13.66
C VAL A 112 6.35 -2.32 15.12
N GLU A 113 5.43 -3.16 15.61
CA GLU A 113 5.45 -3.65 17.00
C GLU A 113 6.68 -4.54 17.28
N GLU A 114 7.16 -5.30 16.30
CA GLU A 114 8.33 -6.19 16.44
C GLU A 114 9.67 -5.45 16.28
N ASN A 115 9.78 -4.50 15.34
CA ASN A 115 11.05 -3.89 14.96
C ASN A 115 11.20 -2.41 15.36
N GLY A 116 10.11 -1.74 15.73
CA GLY A 116 10.06 -0.30 16.03
C GLY A 116 9.70 0.57 14.82
N ASP A 117 9.97 0.09 13.61
CA ASP A 117 9.61 0.71 12.34
C ASP A 117 9.30 -0.34 11.26
N CYS A 118 8.66 0.08 10.18
CA CYS A 118 8.39 -0.73 9.01
C CYS A 118 8.55 0.09 7.72
N THR A 119 9.40 -0.36 6.82
CA THR A 119 9.64 0.26 5.51
C THR A 119 9.44 -0.76 4.40
N PHE A 120 8.70 -0.41 3.35
CA PHE A 120 8.55 -1.26 2.17
C PHE A 120 8.26 -0.46 0.90
N ASP A 121 8.60 -1.02 -0.25
CA ASP A 121 8.28 -0.49 -1.58
C ASP A 121 7.10 -1.25 -2.18
N ALA A 122 6.20 -0.52 -2.85
CA ALA A 122 5.09 -1.08 -3.62
C ALA A 122 5.21 -0.65 -5.09
N GLU A 123 5.09 -1.62 -6.00
CA GLU A 123 5.08 -1.35 -7.45
C GLU A 123 3.80 -0.60 -7.86
N LEU A 124 3.93 0.28 -8.88
CA LEU A 124 2.84 1.07 -9.47
C LEU A 124 2.29 0.45 -10.76
#